data_AF-A0A7Z9S469-F1
#
_entry.id   AF-A0A7Z9S469-F1
#
_cell.length_a   1.000
_cell.length_b   1.000
_cell.length_c   1.000
_cell.angle_alpha   90.00
_cell.angle_beta   90.00
_cell.angle_gamma   90.00
#
_symmetry.space_group_name_H-M   'P 1'
#
loop_
_entity.id
_entity.type
_entity.pdbx_description
1 polymer ?
#
loop_
_entity_poly.entity_id
_entity_poly.type
_entity_poly.pdbx_seq_one_letter_code
_entity_poly.pdbx_strand_id
1 'polypeptide(L)'
;SDESIIVKGQGTIFLGGPPLVKAATGEVVTAEELGGADVHSRISGVTDHVADDDAHALELARRAVGHLNRVKDVRLDVRDTVDLVCDPADLYGIIPADRRMPFDVREIIARIVDGSEFDEFKRRYGETLVCGFARIYGIPVGIIANNGILFSESALKATHFIELCSQRGIPLVFLQNISGFMVGKQAEAGGIAKDGAKMVSAVACARVPKFTVVIGGSFGAGNYSMCGRAYGPRFLWMWPNARISVMGGNQAAAVLATVKREGLEANGETWTAEDEASFKQPILDQYETQGHPFYASARLWDDGIIDPTDTRSVLGQGLEASLNAPIEKTTFGVFRM
;
A
#
# COMPACT_ATOMS: atom_id res chain seq x y z
N SER A 1 -11.37 9.71 -23.97
CA SER A 1 -12.59 9.69 -23.16
C SER A 1 -13.72 9.18 -24.03
N ASP A 2 -14.74 8.54 -23.45
CA ASP A 2 -15.93 8.12 -24.20
C ASP A 2 -16.86 9.31 -24.48
N GLU A 3 -16.95 10.26 -23.54
CA GLU A 3 -17.59 11.58 -23.69
C GLU A 3 -16.61 12.68 -23.22
N SER A 4 -16.64 13.84 -23.88
CA SER A 4 -15.73 14.97 -23.63
C SER A 4 -16.49 16.30 -23.52
N ILE A 5 -16.15 17.09 -22.50
CA ILE A 5 -16.77 18.39 -22.19
C ILE A 5 -15.70 19.48 -22.31
N ILE A 6 -16.04 20.62 -22.93
CA ILE A 6 -15.13 21.77 -23.07
C ILE A 6 -15.83 23.08 -22.68
N VAL A 7 -15.12 23.93 -21.94
CA VAL A 7 -15.63 25.25 -21.50
C VAL A 7 -15.40 26.27 -22.61
N LYS A 8 -16.45 26.95 -23.05
CA LYS A 8 -16.39 27.96 -24.13
C LYS A 8 -15.54 29.17 -23.73
N GLY A 9 -14.68 29.64 -24.63
CA GLY A 9 -13.82 30.80 -24.40
C GLY A 9 -12.71 30.58 -23.37
N GLN A 10 -12.46 29.33 -22.98
CA GLN A 10 -11.42 28.95 -22.00
C GLN A 10 -10.69 27.67 -22.42
N GLY A 11 -11.43 26.59 -22.70
CA GLY A 11 -10.86 25.32 -23.10
C GLY A 11 -10.32 25.34 -24.52
N THR A 12 -9.07 24.86 -24.69
CA THR A 12 -8.46 24.70 -26.02
C THR A 12 -7.77 23.34 -26.14
N ILE A 13 -7.91 22.68 -27.29
CA ILE A 13 -7.33 21.36 -27.58
C ILE A 13 -6.61 21.42 -28.93
N PHE A 14 -5.38 20.91 -29.02
CA PHE A 14 -4.66 20.81 -30.29
C PHE A 14 -3.48 19.86 -30.14
N LEU A 15 -3.06 19.23 -31.24
CA LEU A 15 -1.83 18.43 -31.27
C LEU A 15 -0.57 19.31 -31.26
N GLY A 16 -0.66 20.50 -31.84
CA GLY A 16 0.40 21.50 -31.87
C GLY A 16 -0.19 22.88 -31.62
N GLY A 17 0.30 23.56 -30.58
CA GLY A 17 -0.22 24.89 -30.23
C GLY A 17 0.16 25.97 -31.23
N PRO A 18 -0.43 27.18 -31.11
CA PRO A 18 -0.16 28.28 -32.02
C PRO A 18 1.33 28.59 -32.30
N PRO A 19 2.25 28.52 -31.31
CA PRO A 19 3.68 28.71 -31.59
C PRO A 19 4.25 27.66 -32.55
N LEU A 20 3.80 26.40 -32.45
CA LEU A 20 4.26 25.33 -33.34
C LEU A 20 3.68 25.48 -34.74
N VAL A 21 2.40 25.83 -34.86
CA VAL A 21 1.75 26.12 -36.15
C VAL A 21 2.48 27.25 -36.88
N LYS A 22 2.77 28.34 -36.17
CA LYS A 22 3.53 29.47 -36.70
C LYS A 22 4.93 29.09 -37.14
N ALA A 23 5.66 28.31 -36.33
CA ALA A 23 7.01 27.88 -36.67
C ALA A 23 7.05 26.95 -37.88
N ALA A 24 6.07 26.06 -38.03
CA ALA A 24 6.04 25.06 -39.10
C ALA A 24 5.49 25.61 -40.43
N THR A 25 4.52 26.53 -40.39
CA THR A 25 3.73 26.94 -41.56
C THR A 25 3.77 28.44 -41.83
N GLY A 26 4.20 29.25 -40.86
CA GLY A 26 4.10 30.71 -40.90
C GLY A 26 2.71 31.26 -40.54
N GLU A 27 1.70 30.41 -40.37
CA GLU A 27 0.34 30.80 -40.00
C GLU A 27 0.29 31.38 -38.57
N VAL A 28 -0.37 32.52 -38.41
CA VAL A 28 -0.61 33.15 -37.11
C VAL A 28 -2.08 33.01 -36.78
N VAL A 29 -2.38 32.20 -35.76
CA VAL A 29 -3.73 31.87 -35.31
C VAL A 29 -3.80 31.95 -33.78
N THR A 30 -4.93 32.34 -33.22
CA THR A 30 -5.11 32.31 -31.75
C THR A 30 -5.41 30.89 -31.25
N ALA A 31 -5.30 30.66 -29.94
CA ALA A 31 -5.63 29.34 -29.38
C ALA A 31 -7.14 29.00 -29.54
N GLU A 32 -8.03 29.99 -29.43
CA GLU A 32 -9.47 29.80 -29.60
C GLU A 32 -9.83 29.49 -31.06
N GLU A 33 -9.20 30.18 -32.02
CA GLU A 33 -9.41 29.91 -33.46
C GLU A 33 -8.83 28.57 -33.88
N LEU A 34 -7.71 28.14 -33.28
CA LEU A 34 -7.03 26.90 -33.62
C LEU A 34 -7.75 25.66 -33.06
N GLY A 35 -8.32 25.76 -31.85
CA GLY A 35 -8.81 24.60 -31.13
C GLY A 35 -9.74 24.91 -29.96
N GLY A 36 -10.51 26.00 -30.05
CA GLY A 36 -11.51 26.38 -29.05
C GLY A 36 -12.76 25.49 -29.04
N ALA A 37 -13.68 25.79 -28.14
CA ALA A 37 -14.91 25.01 -27.93
C ALA A 37 -15.79 24.92 -29.18
N ASP A 38 -15.94 26.02 -29.92
CA ASP A 38 -16.74 26.05 -31.16
C ASP A 38 -16.05 25.25 -32.28
N VAL A 39 -14.72 25.27 -32.36
CA VAL A 39 -13.96 24.43 -33.31
C VAL A 39 -14.26 22.94 -33.05
N HIS A 40 -14.15 22.51 -31.80
CA HIS A 40 -14.26 21.09 -31.48
C HIS A 40 -15.67 20.55 -31.34
N SER A 41 -16.63 21.38 -30.92
CA SER A 41 -18.01 20.93 -30.69
C SER A 41 -18.95 21.20 -31.86
N ARG A 42 -18.55 22.04 -32.83
CA ARG A 42 -19.36 22.31 -34.03
C ARG A 42 -18.73 21.81 -35.32
N ILE A 43 -17.40 21.81 -35.44
CA ILE A 43 -16.70 21.54 -36.70
C ILE A 43 -16.04 20.16 -36.65
N SER A 44 -15.11 19.94 -35.72
CA SER A 44 -14.29 18.72 -35.74
C SER A 44 -14.95 17.51 -35.06
N GLY A 45 -15.85 17.74 -34.10
CA GLY A 45 -16.46 16.68 -33.28
C GLY A 45 -15.48 16.02 -32.29
N VAL A 46 -14.47 16.75 -31.83
CA VAL A 46 -13.51 16.25 -30.81
C VAL A 46 -14.11 16.31 -29.40
N THR A 47 -15.08 17.20 -29.18
CA THR A 47 -15.80 17.37 -27.92
C THR A 47 -17.30 17.24 -28.15
N ASP A 48 -17.99 16.67 -27.17
CA ASP A 48 -19.41 16.29 -27.27
C ASP A 48 -20.34 17.31 -26.61
N HIS A 49 -19.84 18.02 -25.59
CA HIS A 49 -20.61 19.00 -24.83
C HIS A 49 -19.84 20.31 -24.65
N VAL A 50 -20.55 21.43 -24.79
CA VAL A 50 -20.04 22.77 -24.50
C VAL A 50 -20.61 23.26 -23.18
N ALA A 51 -19.72 23.67 -22.28
CA ALA A 51 -20.07 24.32 -21.03
C ALA A 51 -19.84 25.84 -21.11
N ASP A 52 -20.66 26.61 -20.39
CA ASP A 52 -20.52 28.07 -20.32
C ASP A 52 -19.42 28.50 -19.34
N ASP A 53 -19.19 27.70 -18.30
CA ASP A 53 -18.17 27.88 -17.28
C ASP A 53 -17.81 26.53 -16.63
N ASP A 54 -16.87 26.55 -15.67
CA ASP A 54 -16.43 25.36 -14.95
C ASP A 54 -17.57 24.70 -14.15
N ALA A 55 -18.52 25.48 -13.60
CA ALA A 55 -19.62 24.93 -12.81
C ALA A 55 -20.60 24.15 -13.70
N HIS A 56 -20.94 24.70 -14.88
CA HIS A 56 -21.73 24.01 -15.89
C HIS A 56 -20.99 22.77 -16.41
N ALA A 57 -19.67 22.81 -16.60
CA ALA A 57 -18.89 21.64 -17.01
C ALA A 57 -18.97 20.50 -15.99
N LEU A 58 -18.91 20.80 -14.69
CA LEU A 58 -19.08 19.80 -13.63
C LEU A 58 -20.51 19.24 -13.58
N GLU A 59 -21.53 20.06 -13.85
CA GLU A 59 -22.90 19.58 -13.97
C GLU A 59 -23.05 18.57 -15.10
N LEU A 60 -22.52 18.89 -16.29
CA LEU A 60 -22.51 18.00 -17.45
C LEU A 60 -21.77 16.69 -17.15
N ALA A 61 -20.63 16.75 -16.47
CA ALA A 61 -19.88 15.56 -16.06
C ALA A 61 -20.72 14.66 -15.13
N ARG A 62 -21.46 15.24 -14.18
CA ARG A 62 -22.38 14.49 -13.31
C ARG A 62 -23.54 13.86 -14.10
N ARG A 63 -24.08 14.57 -15.10
CA ARG A 63 -25.13 14.03 -15.99
C ARG A 63 -24.60 12.83 -16.78
N ALA A 64 -23.38 12.91 -17.34
CA ALA A 64 -22.74 11.80 -18.05
C ALA A 64 -22.56 10.57 -17.14
N VAL A 65 -22.06 10.77 -15.90
CA VAL A 65 -21.96 9.69 -14.91
C VAL A 65 -23.33 9.09 -14.56
N GLY A 66 -24.39 9.91 -14.54
CA GLY A 66 -25.77 9.47 -14.32
C GLY A 66 -26.33 8.53 -15.40
N HIS A 67 -25.72 8.49 -16.59
CA HIS A 67 -26.15 7.66 -17.72
C HIS A 67 -25.31 6.39 -17.92
N LEU A 68 -24.37 6.08 -17.02
CA LEU A 68 -23.47 4.93 -17.17
C LEU A 68 -24.17 3.56 -17.13
N ASN A 69 -25.46 3.49 -16.74
CA ASN A 69 -26.21 2.24 -16.56
C ASN A 69 -25.41 1.19 -15.76
N ARG A 70 -24.78 1.63 -14.67
CA ARG A 70 -23.85 0.80 -13.88
C ARG A 70 -24.53 0.28 -12.63
N VAL A 71 -24.50 -1.04 -12.45
CA VAL A 71 -24.92 -1.73 -11.23
C VAL A 71 -23.73 -2.45 -10.62
N LYS A 72 -23.52 -2.27 -9.31
CA LYS A 72 -22.46 -2.94 -8.55
C LYS A 72 -22.89 -4.36 -8.18
N ASP A 73 -22.18 -5.37 -8.66
CA ASP A 73 -22.41 -6.78 -8.32
C ASP A 73 -21.63 -7.16 -7.05
N VAL A 74 -22.27 -7.05 -5.88
CA VAL A 74 -21.67 -7.40 -4.59
C VAL A 74 -22.01 -8.85 -4.25
N ARG A 75 -21.01 -9.73 -4.34
CA ARG A 75 -21.13 -11.18 -4.04
C ARG A 75 -20.61 -11.60 -2.67
N LEU A 76 -20.32 -10.64 -1.80
CA LEU A 76 -19.91 -10.88 -0.42
C LEU A 76 -21.14 -10.86 0.51
N ASP A 77 -21.07 -11.62 1.60
CA ASP A 77 -22.00 -11.49 2.74
C ASP A 77 -21.71 -10.17 3.47
N VAL A 78 -22.16 -9.04 2.93
CA VAL A 78 -22.06 -7.72 3.56
C VAL A 78 -23.18 -7.57 4.59
N ARG A 79 -22.83 -7.13 5.79
CA ARG A 79 -23.78 -6.92 6.91
C ARG A 79 -23.91 -5.44 7.23
N ASP A 80 -24.83 -5.11 8.13
CA ASP A 80 -24.89 -3.77 8.71
C ASP A 80 -23.60 -3.48 9.47
N THR A 81 -23.15 -2.22 9.40
CA THR A 81 -21.97 -1.77 10.14
C THR A 81 -22.27 -1.78 11.63
N VAL A 82 -21.34 -2.32 12.42
CA VAL A 82 -21.37 -2.22 13.88
C VAL A 82 -20.27 -1.26 14.33
N ASP A 83 -20.63 -0.35 15.23
CA ASP A 83 -19.68 0.61 15.81
C ASP A 83 -18.58 -0.10 16.60
N LEU A 84 -17.47 0.60 16.77
CA LEU A 84 -16.34 0.11 17.55
C LEU A 84 -16.69 0.08 19.04
N VAL A 85 -16.20 -0.92 19.77
CA VAL A 85 -16.28 -0.96 21.24
C VAL A 85 -15.14 -0.14 21.86
N CYS A 86 -13.98 -0.12 21.19
CA CYS A 86 -12.80 0.65 21.61
C CYS A 86 -12.75 2.03 20.91
N ASP A 87 -12.24 3.05 21.61
CA ASP A 87 -12.04 4.39 21.05
C ASP A 87 -10.89 4.37 20.01
N PRO A 88 -11.11 4.80 18.75
CA PRO A 88 -10.05 4.98 17.77
C PRO A 88 -8.89 5.86 18.24
N ALA A 89 -9.15 6.87 19.07
CA ALA A 89 -8.13 7.82 19.53
C ALA A 89 -6.99 7.16 20.32
N ASP A 90 -7.27 6.02 20.96
CA ASP A 90 -6.26 5.20 21.65
C ASP A 90 -5.15 4.69 20.70
N LEU A 91 -5.38 4.67 19.38
CA LEU A 91 -4.35 4.28 18.39
C LEU A 91 -3.08 5.13 18.51
N TYR A 92 -3.19 6.39 18.93
CA TYR A 92 -2.04 7.25 19.17
C TYR A 92 -1.13 6.76 20.31
N GLY A 93 -1.68 5.99 21.26
CA GLY A 93 -0.97 5.50 22.44
C GLY A 93 -0.47 4.06 22.34
N ILE A 94 -0.92 3.28 21.35
CA ILE A 94 -0.59 1.85 21.25
C ILE A 94 0.84 1.62 20.76
N ILE A 95 1.28 2.37 19.74
CA ILE A 95 2.62 2.17 19.19
C ILE A 95 3.64 2.86 20.09
N PRO A 96 4.61 2.13 20.67
CA PRO A 96 5.63 2.73 21.51
C PRO A 96 6.51 3.71 20.71
N ALA A 97 6.90 4.81 21.34
CA ALA A 97 7.85 5.76 20.75
C ALA A 97 9.21 5.09 20.44
N ASP A 98 9.68 4.18 21.31
CA ASP A 98 10.80 3.29 20.99
C ASP A 98 10.29 2.11 20.15
N ARG A 99 10.57 2.17 18.84
CA ARG A 99 10.19 1.13 17.86
C ARG A 99 10.72 -0.27 18.15
N ARG A 100 11.66 -0.42 19.10
CA ARG A 100 12.18 -1.73 19.53
C ARG A 100 11.28 -2.39 20.58
N MET A 101 10.43 -1.61 21.25
CA MET A 101 9.51 -2.15 22.24
C MET A 101 8.38 -2.91 21.53
N PRO A 102 8.10 -4.16 21.93
CA PRO A 102 6.96 -4.90 21.40
C PRO A 102 5.66 -4.28 21.91
N PHE A 103 4.60 -4.44 21.13
CA PHE A 103 3.22 -4.20 21.51
C PHE A 103 2.34 -5.31 20.91
N ASP A 104 1.13 -5.50 21.44
CA ASP A 104 0.19 -6.46 20.85
C ASP A 104 -0.60 -5.81 19.71
N VAL A 105 -0.39 -6.28 18.48
CA VAL A 105 -1.08 -5.76 17.30
C VAL A 105 -2.60 -5.94 17.36
N ARG A 106 -3.10 -6.86 18.20
CA ARG A 106 -4.55 -7.03 18.43
C ARG A 106 -5.21 -5.76 18.97
N GLU A 107 -4.49 -4.92 19.70
CA GLU A 107 -4.99 -3.63 20.18
C GLU A 107 -5.32 -2.67 19.03
N ILE A 108 -4.58 -2.73 17.92
CA ILE A 108 -4.89 -1.99 16.69
C ILE A 108 -6.09 -2.62 15.99
N ILE A 109 -6.11 -3.96 15.87
CA ILE A 109 -7.21 -4.68 15.20
C ILE A 109 -8.55 -4.34 15.87
N ALA A 110 -8.62 -4.38 17.21
CA ALA A 110 -9.83 -4.08 17.98
C ALA A 110 -10.40 -2.67 17.73
N ARG A 111 -9.58 -1.72 17.26
CA ARG A 111 -9.95 -0.32 16.99
C ARG A 111 -10.26 -0.02 15.53
N ILE A 112 -10.16 -1.02 14.65
CA ILE A 112 -10.47 -0.85 13.23
C ILE A 112 -11.58 -1.78 12.74
N VAL A 113 -11.89 -2.86 13.46
CA VAL A 113 -12.91 -3.85 13.07
C VAL A 113 -14.23 -3.65 13.79
N ASP A 114 -15.34 -3.94 13.10
CA ASP A 114 -16.70 -3.82 13.59
C ASP A 114 -16.90 -4.57 14.92
N GLY A 115 -17.54 -3.92 15.89
CA GLY A 115 -17.79 -4.48 17.22
C GLY A 115 -16.52 -4.85 18.00
N SER A 116 -15.34 -4.48 17.51
CA SER A 116 -14.05 -4.98 18.01
C SER A 116 -13.96 -6.52 18.00
N GLU A 117 -14.74 -7.19 17.14
CA GLU A 117 -14.81 -8.64 17.02
C GLU A 117 -13.76 -9.18 16.04
N PHE A 118 -12.95 -10.13 16.49
CA PHE A 118 -11.89 -10.73 15.68
C PHE A 118 -11.73 -12.23 15.96
N ASP A 119 -12.03 -13.04 14.95
CA ASP A 119 -11.93 -14.50 15.01
C ASP A 119 -10.52 -14.95 14.61
N GLU A 120 -9.65 -15.09 15.62
CA GLU A 120 -8.23 -15.37 15.38
C GLU A 120 -7.96 -16.80 14.90
N PHE A 121 -7.38 -16.93 13.71
CA PHE A 121 -6.93 -18.17 13.11
C PHE A 121 -5.55 -18.56 13.64
N LYS A 122 -5.38 -19.84 14.04
CA LYS A 122 -4.11 -20.37 14.57
C LYS A 122 -3.51 -19.48 15.68
N ARG A 123 -4.35 -19.04 16.63
CA ARG A 123 -3.95 -18.15 17.74
C ARG A 123 -2.70 -18.59 18.51
N ARG A 124 -2.49 -19.90 18.67
CA ARG A 124 -1.38 -20.50 19.45
C ARG A 124 -0.24 -21.08 18.59
N TYR A 125 -0.11 -20.64 17.34
CA TYR A 125 0.91 -21.10 16.40
C TYR A 125 1.43 -19.92 15.57
N GLY A 126 2.75 -19.78 15.43
CA GLY A 126 3.34 -18.66 14.70
C GLY A 126 2.86 -17.29 15.24
N GLU A 127 2.92 -17.10 16.57
CA GLU A 127 2.26 -15.99 17.28
C GLU A 127 2.82 -14.60 16.94
N THR A 128 3.97 -14.53 16.25
CA THR A 128 4.52 -13.28 15.71
C THR A 128 3.79 -12.78 14.47
N LEU A 129 2.82 -13.54 13.97
CA LEU A 129 1.90 -13.11 12.92
C LEU A 129 0.47 -13.43 13.32
N VAL A 130 -0.34 -12.39 13.50
CA VAL A 130 -1.75 -12.51 13.83
C VAL A 130 -2.54 -12.62 12.54
N CYS A 131 -3.37 -13.66 12.42
CA CYS A 131 -4.26 -13.86 11.28
C CYS A 131 -5.67 -14.10 11.82
N GLY A 132 -6.69 -13.56 11.16
CA GLY A 132 -8.07 -13.82 11.58
C GLY A 132 -9.11 -13.10 10.75
N PHE A 133 -10.36 -13.48 10.96
CA PHE A 133 -11.49 -12.93 10.24
C PHE A 133 -12.14 -11.82 11.06
N ALA A 134 -12.62 -10.78 10.37
CA ALA A 134 -13.33 -9.66 10.95
C ALA A 134 -14.24 -9.00 9.90
N ARG A 135 -14.88 -7.89 10.28
CA ARG A 135 -15.61 -7.01 9.38
C ARG A 135 -15.14 -5.57 9.54
N ILE A 136 -15.17 -4.82 8.44
CA ILE A 136 -14.94 -3.37 8.42
C ILE A 136 -16.07 -2.76 7.60
N TYR A 137 -16.92 -1.93 8.23
CA TYR A 137 -18.14 -1.40 7.63
C TYR A 137 -19.04 -2.50 7.03
N GLY A 138 -19.21 -3.59 7.77
CA GLY A 138 -20.02 -4.73 7.37
C GLY A 138 -19.37 -5.67 6.36
N ILE A 139 -18.28 -5.26 5.70
CA ILE A 139 -17.58 -6.05 4.66
C ILE A 139 -16.67 -7.08 5.34
N PRO A 140 -16.76 -8.38 5.00
CA PRO A 140 -15.88 -9.40 5.59
C PRO A 140 -14.44 -9.21 5.11
N VAL A 141 -13.48 -9.32 6.02
CA VAL A 141 -12.05 -9.18 5.75
C VAL A 141 -11.23 -10.28 6.44
N GLY A 142 -10.12 -10.66 5.82
CA GLY A 142 -9.06 -11.46 6.42
C GLY A 142 -7.88 -10.56 6.76
N ILE A 143 -7.58 -10.40 8.05
CA ILE A 143 -6.49 -9.53 8.52
C ILE A 143 -5.24 -10.38 8.75
N ILE A 144 -4.09 -9.89 8.28
CA ILE A 144 -2.75 -10.45 8.52
C ILE A 144 -1.87 -9.32 9.08
N ALA A 145 -1.46 -9.44 10.33
CA ALA A 145 -0.82 -8.36 11.07
C ALA A 145 0.45 -8.82 11.79
N ASN A 146 1.55 -8.09 11.61
CA ASN A 146 2.81 -8.42 12.28
C ASN A 146 2.72 -8.14 13.79
N ASN A 147 3.23 -9.09 14.58
CA ASN A 147 3.32 -9.02 16.03
C ASN A 147 4.75 -9.40 16.50
N GLY A 148 5.74 -9.13 15.65
CA GLY A 148 7.15 -9.53 15.82
C GLY A 148 7.82 -9.91 14.50
N ILE A 149 9.02 -10.49 14.62
CA ILE A 149 9.78 -11.06 13.48
C ILE A 149 9.09 -12.30 12.91
N LEU A 150 9.30 -12.59 11.63
CA LEU A 150 8.71 -13.76 10.98
C LEU A 150 9.55 -15.03 11.19
N PHE A 151 8.90 -16.11 11.57
CA PHE A 151 9.44 -17.47 11.59
C PHE A 151 8.82 -18.31 10.46
N SER A 152 9.33 -19.52 10.25
CA SER A 152 8.72 -20.51 9.33
C SER A 152 7.25 -20.74 9.66
N GLU A 153 6.91 -20.90 10.93
CA GLU A 153 5.55 -21.11 11.42
C GLU A 153 4.65 -19.92 11.08
N SER A 154 5.16 -18.70 11.21
CA SER A 154 4.44 -17.47 10.86
C SER A 154 4.12 -17.46 9.36
N ALA A 155 5.09 -17.80 8.51
CA ALA A 155 4.90 -17.84 7.06
C ALA A 155 3.90 -18.93 6.64
N LEU A 156 4.04 -20.14 7.18
CA LEU A 156 3.11 -21.25 6.92
C LEU A 156 1.68 -20.94 7.39
N LYS A 157 1.54 -20.28 8.54
CA LYS A 157 0.25 -19.78 9.04
C LYS A 157 -0.37 -18.79 8.06
N ALA A 158 0.40 -17.81 7.58
CA ALA A 158 -0.10 -16.81 6.64
C ALA A 158 -0.49 -17.43 5.30
N THR A 159 0.34 -18.32 4.73
CA THR A 159 0.05 -19.04 3.48
C THR A 159 -1.31 -19.71 3.56
N HIS A 160 -1.54 -20.54 4.58
CA HIS A 160 -2.81 -21.24 4.76
C HIS A 160 -3.97 -20.25 4.95
N PHE A 161 -3.78 -19.18 5.72
CA PHE A 161 -4.83 -18.19 5.91
C PHE A 161 -5.21 -17.45 4.62
N ILE A 162 -4.22 -17.12 3.78
CA ILE A 162 -4.45 -16.53 2.45
C ILE A 162 -5.22 -17.50 1.56
N GLU A 163 -4.88 -18.79 1.56
CA GLU A 163 -5.63 -19.81 0.82
C GLU A 163 -7.11 -19.86 1.22
N LEU A 164 -7.40 -19.81 2.53
CA LEU A 164 -8.78 -19.76 3.03
C LEU A 164 -9.52 -18.50 2.56
N CYS A 165 -8.88 -17.33 2.65
CA CYS A 165 -9.49 -16.07 2.19
C CYS A 165 -9.73 -16.11 0.67
N SER A 166 -8.74 -16.56 -0.11
CA SER A 166 -8.84 -16.71 -1.56
C SER A 166 -9.93 -17.71 -1.98
N GLN A 167 -10.07 -18.83 -1.28
CA GLN A 167 -11.12 -19.82 -1.54
C GLN A 167 -12.52 -19.23 -1.30
N ARG A 168 -12.66 -18.36 -0.29
CA ARG A 168 -13.93 -17.76 0.13
C ARG A 168 -14.21 -16.41 -0.55
N GLY A 169 -13.30 -15.91 -1.38
CA GLY A 169 -13.41 -14.59 -2.00
C GLY A 169 -13.28 -13.42 -1.01
N ILE A 170 -12.70 -13.63 0.18
CA ILE A 170 -12.62 -12.61 1.23
C ILE A 170 -11.42 -11.67 0.95
N PRO A 171 -11.63 -10.34 0.91
CA PRO A 171 -10.55 -9.35 0.84
C PRO A 171 -9.51 -9.51 1.97
N LEU A 172 -8.26 -9.23 1.65
CA LEU A 172 -7.13 -9.31 2.59
C LEU A 172 -6.68 -7.91 3.02
N VAL A 173 -6.43 -7.74 4.31
CA VAL A 173 -5.86 -6.51 4.90
C VAL A 173 -4.55 -6.86 5.60
N PHE A 174 -3.47 -6.23 5.18
CA PHE A 174 -2.13 -6.43 5.74
C PHE A 174 -1.75 -5.24 6.62
N LEU A 175 -1.45 -5.49 7.90
CA LEU A 175 -0.92 -4.48 8.81
C LEU A 175 0.58 -4.72 8.99
N GLN A 176 1.40 -3.90 8.31
CA GLN A 176 2.85 -4.08 8.30
C GLN A 176 3.51 -3.41 9.50
N ASN A 177 4.19 -4.22 10.30
CA ASN A 177 5.19 -3.79 11.27
C ASN A 177 6.29 -4.85 11.35
N ILE A 178 7.10 -4.95 10.29
CA ILE A 178 8.03 -6.04 10.08
C ILE A 178 9.48 -5.56 9.97
N SER A 179 10.33 -6.11 10.84
CA SER A 179 11.79 -5.94 10.83
C SER A 179 12.53 -7.00 10.01
N GLY A 180 11.88 -8.11 9.68
CA GLY A 180 12.41 -9.17 8.84
C GLY A 180 12.08 -10.58 9.35
N PHE A 181 12.77 -11.56 8.77
CA PHE A 181 12.71 -12.96 9.20
C PHE A 181 13.75 -13.25 10.26
N MET A 182 13.53 -14.31 11.05
CA MET A 182 14.55 -14.86 11.93
C MET A 182 15.78 -15.29 11.12
N VAL A 183 16.97 -14.94 11.59
CA VAL A 183 18.24 -15.30 10.95
C VAL A 183 19.01 -16.32 11.78
N GLY A 184 19.85 -17.11 11.12
CA GLY A 184 20.76 -18.05 11.77
C GLY A 184 20.74 -19.45 11.17
N LYS A 185 21.79 -20.23 11.45
CA LYS A 185 22.01 -21.55 10.84
C LYS A 185 20.83 -22.50 11.00
N GLN A 186 20.17 -22.51 12.16
CA GLN A 186 19.01 -23.36 12.43
C GLN A 186 17.78 -22.94 11.62
N ALA A 187 17.52 -21.63 11.49
CA ALA A 187 16.42 -21.12 10.68
C ALA A 187 16.61 -21.46 9.19
N GLU A 188 17.83 -21.25 8.67
CA GLU A 188 18.17 -21.60 7.28
C GLU A 188 18.06 -23.10 7.02
N ALA A 189 18.66 -23.94 7.88
CA ALA A 189 18.59 -25.40 7.75
C ALA A 189 17.16 -25.93 7.94
N GLY A 190 16.33 -25.26 8.76
CA GLY A 190 14.91 -25.54 8.92
C GLY A 190 14.06 -25.17 7.71
N GLY A 191 14.61 -24.41 6.74
CA GLY A 191 13.94 -24.07 5.50
C GLY A 191 13.14 -22.76 5.56
N ILE A 192 13.52 -21.80 6.42
CA ILE A 192 12.82 -20.51 6.51
C ILE A 192 12.66 -19.80 5.16
N ALA A 193 13.63 -19.94 4.27
CA ALA A 193 13.57 -19.40 2.91
C ALA A 193 12.42 -20.02 2.08
N LYS A 194 12.22 -21.34 2.14
CA LYS A 194 11.13 -21.99 1.39
C LYS A 194 9.76 -21.70 2.01
N ASP A 195 9.69 -21.55 3.33
CA ASP A 195 8.43 -21.23 4.01
C ASP A 195 8.03 -19.77 3.77
N GLY A 196 8.97 -18.83 3.84
CA GLY A 196 8.76 -17.45 3.39
C GLY A 196 8.33 -17.38 1.91
N ALA A 197 8.95 -18.19 1.04
CA ALA A 197 8.57 -18.26 -0.38
C ALA A 197 7.14 -18.77 -0.60
N LYS A 198 6.62 -19.68 0.24
CA LYS A 198 5.20 -20.09 0.20
C LYS A 198 4.29 -18.90 0.50
N MET A 199 4.61 -18.08 1.51
CA MET A 199 3.83 -16.88 1.85
C MET A 199 3.84 -15.86 0.72
N VAL A 200 5.03 -15.55 0.17
CA VAL A 200 5.18 -14.64 -0.98
C VAL A 200 4.38 -15.14 -2.19
N SER A 201 4.42 -16.44 -2.48
CA SER A 201 3.65 -17.04 -3.58
C SER A 201 2.14 -16.89 -3.36
N ALA A 202 1.66 -17.10 -2.12
CA ALA A 202 0.26 -16.93 -1.79
C ALA A 202 -0.19 -15.47 -1.97
N VAL A 203 0.60 -14.50 -1.48
CA VAL A 203 0.32 -13.07 -1.64
C VAL A 203 0.29 -12.65 -3.11
N ALA A 204 1.27 -13.10 -3.89
CA ALA A 204 1.39 -12.76 -5.31
C ALA A 204 0.21 -13.31 -6.14
N CYS A 205 -0.20 -14.55 -5.88
CA CYS A 205 -1.25 -15.21 -6.63
C CYS A 205 -2.67 -14.82 -6.20
N ALA A 206 -2.88 -14.40 -4.95
CA ALA A 206 -4.19 -14.03 -4.44
C ALA A 206 -4.85 -12.93 -5.30
N ARG A 207 -6.03 -13.24 -5.85
CA ARG A 207 -6.84 -12.36 -6.71
C ARG A 207 -8.00 -11.67 -6.00
N VAL A 208 -8.23 -11.99 -4.73
CA VAL A 208 -9.09 -11.17 -3.85
C VAL A 208 -8.50 -9.76 -3.71
N PRO A 209 -9.32 -8.73 -3.47
CA PRO A 209 -8.80 -7.39 -3.16
C PRO A 209 -7.83 -7.45 -1.97
N LYS A 210 -6.66 -6.83 -2.11
CA LYS A 210 -5.62 -6.74 -1.08
C LYS A 210 -5.43 -5.28 -0.69
N PHE A 211 -5.32 -4.99 0.59
CA PHE A 211 -5.07 -3.66 1.13
C PHE A 211 -3.91 -3.74 2.11
N THR A 212 -3.05 -2.73 2.12
CA THR A 212 -1.87 -2.72 2.99
C THR A 212 -1.82 -1.41 3.76
N VAL A 213 -1.58 -1.49 5.07
CA VAL A 213 -1.32 -0.33 5.92
C VAL A 213 0.00 -0.57 6.63
N VAL A 214 0.99 0.29 6.37
CA VAL A 214 2.26 0.27 7.09
C VAL A 214 2.10 1.04 8.38
N ILE A 215 1.90 0.31 9.47
CA ILE A 215 1.69 0.86 10.82
C ILE A 215 3.01 1.03 11.59
N GLY A 216 4.11 0.42 11.11
CA GLY A 216 5.43 0.51 11.74
C GLY A 216 6.57 0.31 10.74
N GLY A 217 7.39 -0.72 10.94
CA GLY A 217 8.46 -1.06 10.00
C GLY A 217 7.99 -1.77 8.73
N SER A 218 8.60 -1.46 7.60
CA SER A 218 8.50 -2.24 6.36
C SER A 218 9.90 -2.47 5.80
N PHE A 219 10.52 -3.58 6.21
CA PHE A 219 11.92 -3.85 5.92
C PHE A 219 12.14 -5.19 5.18
N GLY A 220 13.00 -5.14 4.15
CA GLY A 220 13.53 -6.31 3.45
C GLY A 220 12.47 -7.30 2.95
N ALA A 221 12.74 -8.59 3.10
CA ALA A 221 11.84 -9.66 2.66
C ALA A 221 10.49 -9.69 3.41
N GLY A 222 10.41 -9.02 4.58
CA GLY A 222 9.17 -8.83 5.32
C GLY A 222 8.15 -8.02 4.52
N ASN A 223 8.60 -6.95 3.86
CA ASN A 223 7.75 -6.14 2.97
C ASN A 223 7.11 -6.99 1.87
N TYR A 224 7.86 -7.93 1.29
CA TYR A 224 7.37 -8.82 0.24
C TYR A 224 6.28 -9.76 0.75
N SER A 225 6.55 -10.38 1.89
CA SER A 225 5.68 -11.37 2.51
C SER A 225 4.37 -10.75 3.00
N MET A 226 4.37 -9.46 3.33
CA MET A 226 3.21 -8.73 3.85
C MET A 226 2.51 -7.84 2.80
N CYS A 227 2.60 -8.19 1.51
CA CYS A 227 1.93 -7.48 0.42
C CYS A 227 2.35 -6.00 0.26
N GLY A 228 3.66 -5.76 0.20
CA GLY A 228 4.22 -4.45 -0.18
C GLY A 228 3.86 -4.02 -1.60
N ARG A 229 4.31 -2.82 -2.01
CA ARG A 229 3.90 -2.15 -3.26
C ARG A 229 4.01 -3.02 -4.52
N ALA A 230 5.03 -3.86 -4.62
CA ALA A 230 5.28 -4.74 -5.77
C ALA A 230 4.24 -5.87 -5.94
N TYR A 231 3.39 -6.13 -4.94
CA TYR A 231 2.40 -7.22 -4.94
C TYR A 231 0.98 -6.77 -5.33
N GLY A 232 0.86 -5.54 -5.80
CA GLY A 232 -0.38 -4.96 -6.33
C GLY A 232 -1.55 -4.97 -5.34
N PRO A 233 -1.40 -4.49 -4.09
CA PRO A 233 -2.57 -4.13 -3.30
C PRO A 233 -3.37 -3.05 -4.04
N ARG A 234 -4.70 -3.05 -3.86
CA ARG A 234 -5.59 -2.03 -4.42
C ARG A 234 -5.22 -0.64 -3.91
N PHE A 235 -4.87 -0.57 -2.63
CA PHE A 235 -4.30 0.60 -1.99
C PHE A 235 -3.26 0.18 -0.94
N LEU A 236 -2.22 0.99 -0.80
CA LEU A 236 -1.20 0.88 0.23
C LEU A 236 -1.04 2.24 0.92
N TRP A 237 -1.27 2.30 2.22
CA TRP A 237 -1.10 3.52 3.01
C TRP A 237 0.03 3.38 4.02
N MET A 238 0.54 4.50 4.51
CA MET A 238 1.52 4.55 5.59
C MET A 238 1.01 5.41 6.74
N TRP A 239 1.32 4.98 7.98
CA TRP A 239 1.18 5.85 9.14
C TRP A 239 2.37 6.82 9.25
N PRO A 240 2.23 7.95 9.96
CA PRO A 240 3.28 8.96 10.06
C PRO A 240 4.54 8.46 10.81
N ASN A 241 4.38 7.48 11.71
CA ASN A 241 5.47 6.87 12.45
C ASN A 241 6.20 5.77 11.66
N ALA A 242 5.69 5.34 10.51
CA ALA A 242 6.20 4.21 9.76
C ALA A 242 7.60 4.49 9.17
N ARG A 243 8.35 3.42 8.84
CA ARG A 243 9.61 3.52 8.08
C ARG A 243 9.70 2.39 7.07
N ILE A 244 10.24 2.69 5.89
CA ILE A 244 10.41 1.73 4.80
C ILE A 244 11.83 1.77 4.23
N SER A 245 12.50 0.63 4.14
CA SER A 245 13.83 0.53 3.51
C SER A 245 14.22 -0.93 3.26
N VAL A 246 15.32 -1.16 2.54
CA VAL A 246 15.79 -2.53 2.25
C VAL A 246 16.13 -3.32 3.52
N MET A 247 16.59 -2.64 4.57
CA MET A 247 16.81 -3.17 5.91
C MET A 247 16.75 -2.01 6.92
N GLY A 248 16.80 -2.27 8.23
CA GLY A 248 16.84 -1.19 9.21
C GLY A 248 18.15 -0.39 9.15
N GLY A 249 18.11 0.92 9.38
CA GLY A 249 19.32 1.77 9.31
C GLY A 249 20.45 1.31 10.24
N ASN A 250 20.12 0.93 11.48
CA ASN A 250 21.09 0.35 12.41
C ASN A 250 21.70 -0.97 11.91
N GLN A 251 20.91 -1.81 11.22
CA GLN A 251 21.41 -3.06 10.64
C GLN A 251 22.36 -2.77 9.48
N ALA A 252 21.98 -1.86 8.57
CA ALA A 252 22.83 -1.45 7.45
C ALA A 252 24.16 -0.86 7.92
N ALA A 253 24.12 0.07 8.87
CA ALA A 253 25.31 0.70 9.43
C ALA A 253 26.21 -0.32 10.14
N ALA A 254 25.64 -1.28 10.88
CA ALA A 254 26.39 -2.35 11.52
C ALA A 254 27.06 -3.28 10.50
N VAL A 255 26.33 -3.77 9.50
CA VAL A 255 26.87 -4.69 8.47
C VAL A 255 28.00 -4.03 7.68
N LEU A 256 27.80 -2.79 7.22
CA LEU A 256 28.83 -2.07 6.46
C LEU A 256 30.07 -1.77 7.31
N ALA A 257 29.89 -1.51 8.61
CA ALA A 257 31.00 -1.32 9.53
C ALA A 257 31.80 -2.62 9.75
N THR A 258 31.13 -3.76 9.91
CA THR A 258 31.81 -5.06 10.04
C THR A 258 32.68 -5.37 8.82
N VAL A 259 32.14 -5.21 7.61
CA VAL A 259 32.90 -5.43 6.36
C VAL A 259 34.10 -4.50 6.24
N LYS A 260 33.93 -3.21 6.60
CA LYS A 260 35.03 -2.24 6.59
C LYS A 260 36.12 -2.61 7.60
N ARG A 261 35.73 -3.02 8.81
CA ARG A 261 36.66 -3.45 9.87
C ARG A 261 37.49 -4.64 9.41
N GLU A 262 36.86 -5.67 8.87
CA GLU A 262 37.55 -6.87 8.36
C GLU A 262 38.55 -6.52 7.25
N GLY A 263 38.18 -5.59 6.35
CA GLY A 263 39.07 -5.11 5.29
C GLY A 263 40.29 -4.33 5.81
N LEU A 264 40.10 -3.47 6.83
CA LEU A 264 41.21 -2.74 7.46
C LEU A 264 42.14 -3.68 8.23
N GLU A 265 41.57 -4.62 9.00
CA GLU A 265 42.34 -5.62 9.76
C GLU A 265 43.15 -6.53 8.83
N ALA A 266 42.60 -6.90 7.66
CA ALA A 266 43.34 -7.66 6.64
C ALA A 266 44.53 -6.89 6.06
N ASN A 267 44.50 -5.56 6.08
CA ASN A 267 45.59 -4.68 5.66
C ASN A 267 46.54 -4.28 6.81
N GLY A 268 46.33 -4.81 8.02
CA GLY A 268 47.11 -4.46 9.21
C GLY A 268 46.82 -3.07 9.77
N GLU A 269 45.71 -2.44 9.35
CA GLU A 269 45.25 -1.15 9.83
C GLU A 269 44.37 -1.31 11.07
N THR A 270 44.28 -0.25 11.89
CA THR A 270 43.40 -0.24 13.07
C THR A 270 42.26 0.75 12.86
N TRP A 271 41.09 0.44 13.42
CA TRP A 271 39.91 1.27 13.28
C TRP A 271 39.32 1.63 14.65
N THR A 272 39.39 2.91 15.00
CA THR A 272 38.94 3.41 16.31
C THR A 272 37.41 3.40 16.39
N ALA A 273 36.89 3.43 17.61
CA ALA A 273 35.44 3.52 17.83
C ALA A 273 34.84 4.84 17.31
N GLU A 274 35.62 5.92 17.33
CA GLU A 274 35.21 7.24 16.82
C GLU A 274 35.13 7.26 15.29
N ASP A 275 36.10 6.63 14.61
CA ASP A 275 36.08 6.48 13.16
C ASP A 275 34.94 5.56 12.71
N GLU A 276 34.63 4.52 13.50
CA GLU A 276 33.47 3.66 13.25
C GLU A 276 32.15 4.43 13.41
N ALA A 277 32.00 5.22 14.47
CA ALA A 277 30.81 6.05 14.68
C ALA A 277 30.64 7.06 13.54
N SER A 278 31.71 7.74 13.15
CA SER A 278 31.73 8.72 12.05
C SER A 278 31.41 8.08 10.69
N PHE A 279 31.79 6.83 10.48
CA PHE A 279 31.42 6.07 9.30
C PHE A 279 29.96 5.63 9.31
N LYS A 280 29.41 5.24 10.46
CA LYS A 280 28.02 4.80 10.60
C LYS A 280 27.02 5.94 10.47
N GLN A 281 27.35 7.13 10.98
CA GLN A 281 26.43 8.27 11.03
C GLN A 281 25.80 8.62 9.66
N PRO A 282 26.56 8.83 8.56
CA PRO A 282 25.95 9.16 7.27
C PRO A 282 25.04 8.05 6.73
N ILE A 283 25.29 6.78 7.07
CA ILE A 283 24.41 5.66 6.70
C ILE A 283 23.12 5.72 7.49
N LEU A 284 23.18 6.01 8.80
CA LEU A 284 22.00 6.19 9.64
C LEU A 284 21.12 7.35 9.13
N ASP A 285 21.74 8.49 8.83
CA ASP A 285 21.06 9.68 8.32
C ASP A 285 20.41 9.40 6.95
N GLN A 286 21.09 8.66 6.08
CA GLN A 286 20.54 8.24 4.79
C GLN A 286 19.28 7.40 4.97
N TYR A 287 19.30 6.40 5.85
CA TYR A 287 18.16 5.50 6.06
C TYR A 287 16.98 6.21 6.75
N GLU A 288 17.26 7.14 7.67
CA GLU A 288 16.19 7.94 8.30
C GLU A 288 15.53 8.86 7.27
N THR A 289 16.33 9.52 6.42
CA THR A 289 15.82 10.40 5.36
C THR A 289 15.02 9.62 4.31
N GLN A 290 15.60 8.57 3.75
CA GLN A 290 15.00 7.80 2.65
C GLN A 290 13.86 6.90 3.11
N GLY A 291 13.86 6.50 4.39
CA GLY A 291 12.80 5.69 4.97
C GLY A 291 11.64 6.46 5.57
N HIS A 292 11.72 7.79 5.63
CA HIS A 292 10.65 8.63 6.15
C HIS A 292 9.38 8.53 5.28
N PRO A 293 8.16 8.50 5.85
CA PRO A 293 6.92 8.42 5.08
C PRO A 293 6.79 9.52 4.02
N PHE A 294 7.19 10.76 4.32
CA PHE A 294 7.22 11.84 3.33
C PHE A 294 8.13 11.55 2.12
N TYR A 295 9.25 10.84 2.33
CA TYR A 295 10.14 10.46 1.24
C TYR A 295 9.48 9.42 0.33
N ALA A 296 8.81 8.44 0.93
CA ALA A 296 8.08 7.37 0.24
C ALA A 296 6.87 7.91 -0.54
N SER A 297 6.03 8.73 0.11
CA SER A 297 4.79 9.26 -0.45
C SER A 297 5.07 10.26 -1.58
N ALA A 298 6.14 11.06 -1.47
CA ALA A 298 6.62 11.92 -2.56
C ALA A 298 7.04 11.14 -3.84
N ARG A 299 7.17 9.81 -3.75
CA ARG A 299 7.57 8.90 -4.84
C ARG A 299 6.50 7.86 -5.17
N LEU A 300 5.30 7.99 -4.61
CA LEU A 300 4.16 7.09 -4.83
C LEU A 300 4.47 5.61 -4.51
N TRP A 301 5.36 5.38 -3.54
CA TRP A 301 5.57 4.04 -2.97
C TRP A 301 4.35 3.59 -2.16
N ASP A 302 3.62 4.55 -1.62
CA ASP A 302 2.30 4.48 -1.01
C ASP A 302 1.32 5.39 -1.76
N ASP A 303 0.03 5.24 -1.45
CA ASP A 303 -1.08 6.03 -1.97
C ASP A 303 -1.48 7.15 -1.01
N GLY A 304 -0.68 7.39 0.04
CA GLY A 304 -0.89 8.46 1.00
C GLY A 304 -0.46 8.09 2.43
N ILE A 305 -0.05 9.13 3.14
CA ILE A 305 0.12 9.09 4.60
C ILE A 305 -1.24 9.43 5.22
N ILE A 306 -1.71 8.59 6.13
CA ILE A 306 -3.01 8.75 6.80
C ILE A 306 -2.82 8.97 8.30
N ASP A 307 -3.77 9.65 8.93
CA ASP A 307 -3.87 9.62 10.38
C ASP A 307 -4.16 8.18 10.83
N PRO A 308 -3.50 7.64 11.87
CA PRO A 308 -3.82 6.33 12.43
C PRO A 308 -5.32 6.12 12.70
N THR A 309 -6.03 7.13 13.18
CA THR A 309 -7.47 7.09 13.48
C THR A 309 -8.35 6.99 12.22
N ASP A 310 -7.86 7.46 11.07
CA ASP A 310 -8.54 7.34 9.78
C ASP A 310 -8.39 5.96 9.15
N THR A 311 -7.58 5.06 9.71
CA THR A 311 -7.31 3.72 9.13
C THR A 311 -8.60 2.95 8.83
N ARG A 312 -9.57 2.99 9.75
CA ARG A 312 -10.86 2.33 9.55
C ARG A 312 -11.61 2.93 8.36
N SER A 313 -11.74 4.26 8.32
CA SER A 313 -12.52 4.96 7.29
C SER A 313 -11.93 4.78 5.88
N VAL A 314 -10.60 4.89 5.73
CA VAL A 314 -9.94 4.70 4.43
C VAL A 314 -9.99 3.24 3.96
N LEU A 315 -9.86 2.27 4.88
CA LEU A 315 -10.07 0.85 4.54
C LEU A 315 -11.51 0.61 4.09
N GLY A 316 -12.49 1.17 4.79
CA GLY A 316 -13.90 1.11 4.40
C GLY A 316 -14.16 1.59 2.99
N GLN A 317 -13.69 2.79 2.67
CA GLN A 317 -13.82 3.39 1.33
C GLN A 317 -13.10 2.56 0.26
N GLY A 318 -11.87 2.11 0.55
CA GLY A 318 -11.10 1.27 -0.36
C GLY A 318 -11.78 -0.08 -0.63
N LEU A 319 -12.30 -0.73 0.42
CA LEU A 319 -13.07 -1.97 0.31
C LEU A 319 -14.31 -1.75 -0.55
N GLU A 320 -15.12 -0.74 -0.22
CA GLU A 320 -16.34 -0.43 -0.96
C GLU A 320 -16.05 -0.15 -2.44
N ALA A 321 -15.03 0.67 -2.73
CA ALA A 321 -14.61 0.98 -4.09
C ALA A 321 -14.16 -0.28 -4.84
N SER A 322 -13.42 -1.18 -4.19
CA SER A 322 -12.91 -2.41 -4.82
C SER A 322 -13.99 -3.37 -5.29
N LEU A 323 -15.17 -3.34 -4.65
CA LEU A 323 -16.34 -4.15 -4.99
C LEU A 323 -17.07 -3.67 -6.26
N ASN A 324 -16.61 -2.59 -6.90
CA ASN A 324 -17.04 -2.23 -8.25
C ASN A 324 -16.44 -3.14 -9.34
N ALA A 325 -15.44 -3.95 -8.99
CA ALA A 325 -14.85 -4.98 -9.84
C ALA A 325 -15.22 -6.38 -9.30
N PRO A 326 -15.43 -7.37 -10.17
CA PRO A 326 -15.68 -8.74 -9.72
C PRO A 326 -14.46 -9.29 -8.96
N ILE A 327 -14.72 -10.09 -7.93
CA ILE A 327 -13.67 -10.83 -7.23
C ILE A 327 -13.27 -12.00 -8.12
N GLU A 328 -12.02 -11.98 -8.58
CA GLU A 328 -11.50 -12.98 -9.49
C GLU A 328 -11.12 -14.29 -8.78
N LYS A 329 -11.18 -15.40 -9.51
CA LYS A 329 -10.72 -16.71 -9.02
C LYS A 329 -9.20 -16.68 -8.83
N THR A 330 -8.75 -17.12 -7.66
CA THR A 330 -7.32 -17.28 -7.37
C THR A 330 -6.80 -18.61 -7.91
N THR A 331 -5.66 -18.58 -8.60
CA THR A 331 -4.89 -19.77 -9.01
C THR A 331 -3.47 -19.61 -8.48
N PHE A 332 -3.07 -20.49 -7.55
CA PHE A 332 -1.74 -20.46 -6.97
C PHE A 332 -0.70 -21.07 -7.91
N GLY A 333 0.53 -20.57 -7.85
CA GLY A 333 1.70 -21.21 -8.44
C GLY A 333 2.15 -22.43 -7.64
N VAL A 334 3.29 -23.01 -8.03
CA VAL A 334 3.86 -24.16 -7.31
C VAL A 334 4.36 -23.73 -5.93
N PHE A 335 3.80 -24.32 -4.88
CA PHE A 335 4.34 -24.19 -3.53
C PHE A 335 5.54 -25.12 -3.33
N ARG A 336 6.67 -24.55 -2.89
CA ARG A 336 7.87 -25.31 -2.52
C ARG A 336 7.71 -25.91 -1.14
N MET A 337 7.30 -27.19 -1.06
CA MET A 337 7.02 -27.89 0.20
C MET A 337 8.25 -28.09 1.09
#